data_AF-A0A7Y3DVW4-F1
#
_entry.id   AF-A0A7Y3DVW4-F1
#
_cell.length_a   1.000
_cell.length_b   1.000
_cell.length_c   1.000
_cell.angle_alpha   90.00
_cell.angle_beta   90.00
_cell.angle_gamma   90.00
#
_symmetry.space_group_name_H-M   'P 1'
#
loop_
_entity.id
_entity.type
_entity.pdbx_description
1 polymer ?
#
loop_
_entity_poly.entity_id
_entity_poly.type
_entity_poly.pdbx_seq_one_letter_code
_entity_poly.pdbx_strand_id
1 'polypeptide(L)'
;MKLKALFSTVFILISIHLLAQEKWSCYTDKDELLMDDHITMGMFDHVDGSMWIVTNKGINIFKGGEWSTINKKTDLMKNKIGSYMVDSQDRVWVGTGTPDIFFDGYVLGELYDGGIMIYDGEKWEPMNTTDMGIKTPVITRMYQATNGDIWLGVSAVTPGAERGGLFAKGALVRYFDGQWKVYKGNDVPCVDCHFVKGFYEDDNGKMFFFADFGVFYFENGLFHSVKKDNEEFKFSRGDYITSRFKDSQNNLWLGTPGRIAKYDHKTWRSFNRKNGLPSMDSPPYGFVETPDGKIMMTAVNGLYTYDNEDQWIKEKIKLVFSNSYVDMKGRLWIPALKAMILREGEKETTFKDITKIWSFIEDKKGGIWALSRNKGAHRYYNGEWETFDKDNQLPSNKISMAYIRENGSVWIATNKGICSCEFD
;
A
#
# COMPACT_ATOMS: atom_id res chain seq x y z
N MET A 1 29.26 21.32 71.65
CA MET A 1 27.86 20.90 71.51
C MET A 1 27.18 21.81 70.49
N LYS A 2 26.80 21.25 69.32
CA LYS A 2 25.82 21.73 68.31
C LYS A 2 26.08 23.06 67.59
N LEU A 3 25.74 23.26 66.31
CA LEU A 3 25.60 22.42 65.11
C LEU A 3 25.46 23.44 63.97
N LYS A 4 26.12 23.19 62.82
CA LYS A 4 26.03 24.00 61.60
C LYS A 4 24.61 23.98 61.02
N ALA A 5 24.16 25.08 60.44
CA ALA A 5 23.07 25.08 59.45
C ALA A 5 23.52 25.89 58.22
N LEU A 6 23.94 25.15 57.19
CA LEU A 6 24.07 25.66 55.82
C LEU A 6 22.65 25.86 55.28
N PHE A 7 22.34 27.06 54.80
CA PHE A 7 21.21 27.27 53.89
C PHE A 7 21.61 26.75 52.50
N SER A 8 21.14 25.55 52.14
CA SER A 8 21.12 25.10 50.75
C SER A 8 19.73 25.38 50.19
N THR A 9 19.63 26.42 49.38
CA THR A 9 18.45 26.71 48.55
C THR A 9 18.33 25.60 47.51
N VAL A 10 17.39 24.68 47.73
CA VAL A 10 16.99 23.69 46.72
C VAL A 10 16.14 24.44 45.69
N PHE A 11 16.75 24.81 44.56
CA PHE A 11 16.01 25.15 43.36
C PHE A 11 15.42 23.85 42.80
N ILE A 12 14.13 23.62 43.05
CA ILE A 12 13.36 22.67 42.26
C ILE A 12 13.17 23.34 40.89
N LEU A 13 14.06 23.04 39.95
CA LEU A 13 13.82 23.26 38.53
C LEU A 13 12.70 22.30 38.13
N ILE A 14 11.45 22.73 38.26
CA ILE A 14 10.37 22.17 37.48
C ILE A 14 10.65 22.65 36.05
N SER A 15 11.38 21.84 35.30
CA SER A 15 11.44 21.98 33.85
C SER A 15 10.04 21.68 33.33
N ILE A 16 9.21 22.72 33.23
CA ILE A 16 8.02 22.69 32.40
C ILE A 16 8.55 22.61 30.97
N HIS A 17 8.81 21.39 30.49
CA HIS A 17 8.70 21.16 29.06
C HIS A 17 7.24 21.46 28.76
N LEU A 18 6.96 22.53 28.02
CA LEU A 18 5.75 22.57 27.21
C LEU A 18 5.89 21.38 26.26
N LEU A 19 5.45 20.20 26.70
CA LEU A 19 5.17 19.10 25.81
C LEU A 19 4.04 19.61 24.93
N ALA A 20 4.22 19.57 23.62
CA ALA A 20 3.09 19.69 22.70
C ALA A 20 2.01 18.74 23.22
N GLN A 21 0.82 19.26 23.54
CA GLN A 21 -0.20 18.44 24.14
C GLN A 21 -0.78 17.57 23.03
N GLU A 22 -0.46 16.28 23.07
CA GLU A 22 -1.04 15.34 22.12
C GLU A 22 -2.52 15.17 22.45
N LYS A 23 -3.38 15.48 21.49
CA LYS A 23 -4.83 15.34 21.66
C LYS A 23 -5.31 14.11 20.90
N TRP A 24 -5.69 13.10 21.67
CA TRP A 24 -6.21 11.84 21.15
C TRP A 24 -7.73 11.82 21.12
N SER A 25 -8.31 11.34 20.02
CA SER A 25 -9.74 11.03 19.91
C SER A 25 -9.92 9.66 19.25
N CYS A 26 -10.64 8.76 19.91
CA CYS A 26 -10.79 7.36 19.50
C CYS A 26 -12.26 6.97 19.34
N TYR A 27 -12.51 6.15 18.32
CA TYR A 27 -13.85 5.73 17.88
C TYR A 27 -13.84 4.20 17.68
N THR A 28 -14.83 3.50 18.21
CA THR A 28 -14.92 2.03 18.25
C THR A 28 -16.28 1.54 17.79
N ASP A 29 -16.41 0.23 17.55
CA ASP A 29 -17.68 -0.37 17.12
C ASP A 29 -18.81 -0.20 18.14
N LYS A 30 -18.47 0.03 19.42
CA LYS A 30 -19.45 0.36 20.47
C LYS A 30 -20.15 1.69 20.22
N ASP A 31 -19.54 2.56 19.44
CA ASP A 31 -20.10 3.86 19.11
C ASP A 31 -21.11 3.75 17.95
N GLU A 32 -21.27 2.56 17.33
CA GLU A 32 -22.09 2.31 16.13
C GLU A 32 -21.67 3.12 14.89
N LEU A 33 -20.51 3.79 14.93
CA LEU A 33 -20.07 4.75 13.91
C LEU A 33 -19.29 4.13 12.75
N LEU A 34 -18.77 2.92 12.93
CA LEU A 34 -17.83 2.29 12.00
C LEU A 34 -18.42 1.00 11.42
N MET A 35 -18.47 0.93 10.09
CA MET A 35 -18.81 -0.31 9.39
C MET A 35 -17.66 -1.30 9.47
N ASP A 36 -17.85 -2.33 10.30
CA ASP A 36 -16.85 -3.34 10.62
C ASP A 36 -16.89 -4.56 9.70
N ASP A 37 -15.88 -4.70 8.84
CA ASP A 37 -15.01 -5.88 8.94
C ASP A 37 -13.56 -5.39 8.90
N HIS A 38 -12.69 -6.12 9.61
CA HIS A 38 -11.48 -5.61 10.26
C HIS A 38 -10.34 -5.26 9.28
N ILE A 39 -10.67 -5.05 8.01
CA ILE A 39 -9.79 -4.77 6.89
C ILE A 39 -10.13 -3.37 6.36
N THR A 40 -9.34 -2.39 6.79
CA THR A 40 -9.30 -1.07 6.15
C THR A 40 -8.53 -1.19 4.85
N MET A 41 -9.18 -0.87 3.72
CA MET A 41 -8.56 -0.92 2.39
C MET A 41 -7.81 0.37 2.05
N GLY A 42 -8.32 1.50 2.54
CA GLY A 42 -7.80 2.81 2.17
C GLY A 42 -8.39 3.93 3.01
N MET A 43 -7.59 4.97 3.20
CA MET A 43 -8.00 6.23 3.81
C MET A 43 -7.48 7.39 2.96
N PHE A 44 -8.31 8.40 2.75
CA PHE A 44 -7.94 9.59 2.01
C PHE A 44 -8.74 10.80 2.47
N ASP A 45 -8.12 11.97 2.39
CA ASP A 45 -8.84 13.26 2.42
C ASP A 45 -9.52 13.50 1.08
N HIS A 46 -10.80 13.86 1.13
CA HIS A 46 -11.58 14.27 -0.01
C HIS A 46 -11.62 15.81 -0.09
N VAL A 47 -11.81 16.36 -1.30
CA VAL A 47 -11.76 17.81 -1.57
C VAL A 47 -12.75 18.65 -0.75
N ASP A 48 -13.81 18.03 -0.24
CA ASP A 48 -14.79 18.66 0.64
C ASP A 48 -14.36 18.75 2.12
N GLY A 49 -13.11 18.36 2.42
CA GLY A 49 -12.50 18.37 3.76
C GLY A 49 -12.83 17.17 4.63
N SER A 50 -13.62 16.22 4.12
CA SER A 50 -13.92 14.97 4.83
C SER A 50 -12.82 13.94 4.66
N MET A 51 -12.67 13.05 5.64
CA MET A 51 -11.81 11.88 5.52
C MET A 51 -12.67 10.67 5.20
N TRP A 52 -12.33 9.96 4.13
CA TRP A 52 -13.03 8.76 3.69
C TRP A 52 -12.22 7.54 4.06
N ILE A 53 -12.90 6.54 4.60
CA ILE A 53 -12.32 5.26 5.04
C ILE A 53 -13.04 4.15 4.31
N VAL A 54 -12.36 3.56 3.33
CA VAL A 54 -12.86 2.45 2.55
C VAL A 54 -12.57 1.16 3.30
N THR A 55 -13.61 0.40 3.64
CA THR A 55 -13.53 -0.91 4.29
C THR A 55 -14.07 -1.99 3.37
N ASN A 56 -13.86 -3.24 3.73
CA ASN A 56 -14.46 -4.36 2.99
C ASN A 56 -15.98 -4.53 3.24
N LYS A 57 -16.63 -3.66 4.03
CA LYS A 57 -18.10 -3.62 4.20
C LYS A 57 -18.75 -2.28 3.85
N GLY A 58 -17.98 -1.39 3.23
CA GLY A 58 -18.47 -0.14 2.63
C GLY A 58 -17.55 1.01 3.02
N ILE A 59 -18.09 2.23 3.13
CA ILE A 59 -17.30 3.44 3.34
C ILE A 59 -17.76 4.15 4.62
N ASN A 60 -16.82 4.54 5.47
CA ASN A 60 -17.08 5.47 6.57
C ASN A 60 -16.55 6.86 6.17
N ILE A 61 -17.30 7.91 6.47
CA ILE A 61 -16.91 9.30 6.18
C ILE A 61 -16.88 10.06 7.49
N PHE A 62 -15.77 10.76 7.75
CA PHE A 62 -15.60 11.64 8.90
C PHE A 62 -15.51 13.09 8.46
N LYS A 63 -16.46 13.92 8.90
CA LYS A 63 -16.51 15.35 8.55
C LYS A 63 -16.93 16.18 9.75
N GLY A 64 -16.11 17.15 10.15
CA GLY A 64 -16.46 18.10 11.21
C GLY A 64 -16.73 17.47 12.59
N GLY A 65 -16.17 16.29 12.90
CA GLY A 65 -16.45 15.58 14.15
C GLY A 65 -17.58 14.56 14.07
N GLU A 66 -18.30 14.51 12.94
CA GLU A 66 -19.42 13.60 12.72
C GLU A 66 -19.04 12.46 11.76
N TRP A 67 -19.68 11.31 11.97
CA TRP A 67 -19.52 10.12 11.15
C TRP A 67 -20.77 9.84 10.33
N SER A 68 -20.58 9.44 9.08
CA SER A 68 -21.63 8.86 8.24
C SER A 68 -21.10 7.62 7.51
N THR A 69 -22.01 6.80 6.98
CA THR A 69 -21.64 5.54 6.32
C THR A 69 -22.35 5.39 4.99
N ILE A 70 -21.66 4.76 4.03
CA ILE A 70 -22.18 4.46 2.70
C ILE A 70 -22.08 2.96 2.44
N ASN A 71 -23.22 2.32 2.25
CA ASN A 71 -23.34 0.88 2.10
C ASN A 71 -24.51 0.50 1.17
N LYS A 72 -24.81 -0.80 1.06
CA LYS A 72 -25.88 -1.30 0.19
C LYS A 72 -27.28 -0.77 0.54
N LYS A 73 -27.55 -0.52 1.82
CA LYS A 73 -28.84 0.01 2.26
C LYS A 73 -28.98 1.50 1.93
N THR A 74 -27.88 2.19 1.66
CA THR A 74 -27.89 3.62 1.30
C THR A 74 -27.71 3.77 -0.20
N ASP A 75 -26.49 3.62 -0.71
CA ASP A 75 -26.12 4.07 -2.06
C ASP A 75 -25.27 3.08 -2.87
N LEU A 76 -24.61 2.10 -2.23
CA LEU A 76 -23.78 1.14 -2.95
C LEU A 76 -24.62 -0.01 -3.54
N MET A 77 -24.16 -0.61 -4.64
CA MET A 77 -24.76 -1.86 -5.14
C MET A 77 -24.53 -3.04 -4.17
N LYS A 78 -23.36 -3.10 -3.53
CA LYS A 78 -22.96 -4.12 -2.55
C LYS A 78 -22.09 -3.49 -1.47
N ASN A 79 -22.14 -4.06 -0.26
CA ASN A 79 -21.26 -3.64 0.85
C ASN A 79 -19.80 -3.94 0.58
N LYS A 80 -19.53 -5.07 -0.08
CA LYS A 80 -18.17 -5.59 -0.23
C LYS A 80 -17.41 -4.77 -1.27
N ILE A 81 -16.39 -4.05 -0.84
CA ILE A 81 -15.51 -3.28 -1.73
C ILE A 81 -14.22 -4.08 -1.96
N GLY A 82 -13.77 -4.19 -3.21
CA GLY A 82 -12.52 -4.88 -3.55
C GLY A 82 -11.45 -4.01 -4.18
N SER A 83 -11.83 -2.81 -4.62
CA SER A 83 -10.91 -1.80 -5.14
C SER A 83 -11.56 -0.43 -5.05
N TYR A 84 -10.74 0.60 -4.92
CA TYR A 84 -11.17 1.99 -5.02
C TYR A 84 -10.10 2.82 -5.73
N MET A 85 -10.50 4.00 -6.22
CA MET A 85 -9.62 5.02 -6.77
C MET A 85 -10.29 6.39 -6.61
N VAL A 86 -9.49 7.42 -6.37
CA VAL A 86 -9.92 8.82 -6.52
C VAL A 86 -9.28 9.33 -7.80
N ASP A 87 -10.08 9.88 -8.71
CA ASP A 87 -9.56 10.42 -9.97
C ASP A 87 -9.20 11.90 -9.85
N SER A 88 -8.60 12.45 -10.91
CA SER A 88 -8.15 13.84 -11.01
C SER A 88 -9.27 14.88 -11.00
N GLN A 89 -10.53 14.45 -11.00
CA GLN A 89 -11.71 15.31 -10.84
C GLN A 89 -12.34 15.14 -9.44
N ASP A 90 -11.60 14.54 -8.49
CA ASP A 90 -12.03 14.22 -7.13
C ASP A 90 -13.22 13.25 -7.05
N ARG A 91 -13.52 12.53 -8.15
CA ARG A 91 -14.57 11.51 -8.12
C ARG A 91 -14.04 10.24 -7.47
N VAL A 92 -14.89 9.59 -6.67
CA VAL A 92 -14.53 8.34 -5.99
C VAL A 92 -15.12 7.15 -6.74
N TRP A 93 -14.26 6.26 -7.22
CA TRP A 93 -14.63 5.03 -7.90
C TRP A 93 -14.48 3.86 -6.95
N VAL A 94 -15.49 3.00 -6.83
CA VAL A 94 -15.40 1.77 -6.03
C VAL A 94 -15.92 0.55 -6.79
N GLY A 95 -15.15 -0.53 -6.70
CA GLY A 95 -15.49 -1.84 -7.21
C GLY A 95 -16.20 -2.63 -6.11
N THR A 96 -17.51 -2.80 -6.26
CA THR A 96 -18.37 -3.49 -5.29
C THR A 96 -18.59 -4.95 -5.67
N GLY A 97 -18.95 -5.81 -4.71
CA GLY A 97 -19.26 -7.22 -4.91
C GLY A 97 -18.06 -8.10 -5.26
N THR A 98 -16.85 -7.67 -4.90
CA THR A 98 -15.62 -8.42 -5.14
C THR A 98 -15.43 -9.50 -4.05
N PRO A 99 -15.30 -10.79 -4.38
CA PRO A 99 -15.17 -11.86 -3.38
C PRO A 99 -13.84 -11.80 -2.59
N ASP A 100 -13.75 -12.49 -1.44
CA ASP A 100 -12.56 -12.47 -0.54
C ASP A 100 -11.30 -13.10 -1.16
N ILE A 101 -11.45 -13.67 -2.35
CA ILE A 101 -10.45 -14.42 -3.12
C ILE A 101 -9.17 -13.60 -3.37
N PHE A 102 -9.20 -12.28 -3.16
CA PHE A 102 -8.07 -11.37 -3.40
C PHE A 102 -7.16 -11.11 -2.19
N PHE A 103 -7.46 -11.69 -1.01
CA PHE A 103 -6.64 -11.48 0.19
C PHE A 103 -6.00 -12.73 0.78
N ASP A 104 -6.55 -13.96 0.64
CA ASP A 104 -5.93 -15.17 1.24
C ASP A 104 -6.34 -16.54 0.60
N GLY A 105 -6.81 -16.57 -0.65
CA GLY A 105 -7.05 -17.83 -1.39
C GLY A 105 -8.49 -18.05 -1.86
N TYR A 106 -8.68 -19.03 -2.74
CA TYR A 106 -9.93 -19.31 -3.44
C TYR A 106 -11.01 -19.88 -2.52
N VAL A 107 -12.06 -19.11 -2.23
CA VAL A 107 -13.33 -19.64 -1.71
C VAL A 107 -14.29 -19.86 -2.88
N LEU A 108 -14.52 -21.13 -3.22
CA LEU A 108 -15.51 -21.54 -4.22
C LEU A 108 -16.91 -21.46 -3.60
N GLY A 109 -17.78 -20.59 -4.09
CA GLY A 109 -19.21 -20.62 -3.70
C GLY A 109 -19.99 -19.32 -3.82
N GLU A 110 -19.34 -18.16 -3.82
CA GLU A 110 -20.04 -16.87 -4.03
C GLU A 110 -20.17 -16.57 -5.52
N LEU A 111 -21.40 -16.38 -5.99
CA LEU A 111 -21.68 -15.88 -7.34
C LEU A 111 -21.13 -14.45 -7.46
N TYR A 112 -20.38 -14.21 -8.53
CA TYR A 112 -19.83 -12.90 -8.84
C TYR A 112 -20.97 -11.95 -9.24
N ASP A 113 -21.31 -11.02 -8.35
CA ASP A 113 -22.40 -10.06 -8.51
C ASP A 113 -21.93 -8.60 -8.31
N GLY A 114 -20.69 -8.35 -8.73
CA GLY A 114 -20.02 -7.06 -8.60
C GLY A 114 -20.44 -5.98 -9.61
N GLY A 115 -19.94 -4.77 -9.37
CA GLY A 115 -20.27 -3.58 -10.13
C GLY A 115 -19.37 -2.39 -9.78
N ILE A 116 -19.28 -1.41 -10.67
CA ILE A 116 -18.57 -0.14 -10.42
C ILE A 116 -19.59 0.90 -9.95
N MET A 117 -19.29 1.55 -8.84
CA MET A 117 -19.99 2.76 -8.37
C MET A 117 -19.06 3.97 -8.49
N ILE A 118 -19.60 5.11 -8.90
CA ILE A 118 -18.85 6.37 -9.02
C ILE A 118 -19.58 7.42 -8.19
N TYR A 119 -18.85 8.11 -7.32
CA TYR A 119 -19.30 9.30 -6.61
C TYR A 119 -18.85 10.53 -7.39
N ASP A 120 -19.79 11.36 -7.83
CA ASP A 120 -19.53 12.56 -8.66
C ASP A 120 -19.32 13.84 -7.85
N GLY A 121 -19.39 13.77 -6.52
CA GLY A 121 -19.36 14.92 -5.62
C GLY A 121 -20.72 15.21 -4.97
N GLU A 122 -21.81 14.69 -5.54
CA GLU A 122 -23.17 14.85 -5.00
C GLU A 122 -23.84 13.51 -4.68
N LYS A 123 -23.66 12.51 -5.55
CA LYS A 123 -24.34 11.20 -5.44
C LYS A 123 -23.48 10.06 -5.97
N TRP A 124 -23.88 8.86 -5.59
CA TRP A 124 -23.34 7.62 -6.15
C TRP A 124 -24.18 7.15 -7.32
N GLU A 125 -23.51 6.80 -8.41
CA GLU A 125 -24.16 6.22 -9.59
C GLU A 125 -23.49 4.90 -10.01
N PRO A 126 -24.27 3.87 -10.35
CA PRO A 126 -23.73 2.65 -10.93
C PRO A 126 -23.31 2.92 -12.38
N MET A 127 -22.12 2.45 -12.75
CA MET A 127 -21.67 2.50 -14.13
C MET A 127 -22.29 1.35 -14.94
N ASN A 128 -22.94 1.65 -16.06
CA ASN A 128 -23.44 0.61 -16.96
C ASN A 128 -22.27 -0.02 -17.74
N THR A 129 -21.94 -1.27 -17.40
CA THR A 129 -20.91 -2.05 -18.10
C THR A 129 -21.49 -3.03 -19.12
N THR A 130 -22.82 -3.10 -19.25
CA THR A 130 -23.50 -4.04 -20.16
C THR A 130 -23.22 -3.73 -21.61
N ASP A 131 -23.13 -2.44 -21.96
CA ASP A 131 -22.82 -1.99 -23.33
C ASP A 131 -21.39 -2.37 -23.76
N MET A 132 -20.52 -2.64 -22.78
CA MET A 132 -19.16 -3.17 -22.98
C MET A 132 -19.12 -4.70 -23.06
N GLY A 133 -20.29 -5.36 -22.98
CA GLY A 133 -20.42 -6.80 -22.89
C GLY A 133 -19.93 -7.38 -21.56
N ILE A 134 -19.96 -6.61 -20.47
CA ILE A 134 -19.54 -7.03 -19.13
C ILE A 134 -20.74 -6.93 -18.19
N LYS A 135 -21.38 -8.07 -17.88
CA LYS A 135 -22.64 -8.09 -17.11
C LYS A 135 -22.43 -8.09 -15.59
N THR A 136 -21.34 -8.66 -15.11
CA THR A 136 -21.02 -8.77 -13.67
C THR A 136 -19.53 -8.51 -13.45
N PRO A 137 -19.07 -7.26 -13.63
CA PRO A 137 -17.66 -6.93 -13.53
C PRO A 137 -17.17 -7.10 -12.09
N VAL A 138 -16.10 -7.87 -11.91
CA VAL A 138 -15.36 -7.91 -10.65
C VAL A 138 -14.11 -7.07 -10.84
N ILE A 139 -14.11 -5.88 -10.25
CA ILE A 139 -13.01 -4.94 -10.44
C ILE A 139 -11.91 -5.25 -9.44
N THR A 140 -10.79 -5.71 -9.98
CA THR A 140 -9.64 -6.10 -9.16
C THR A 140 -8.74 -4.92 -8.88
N ARG A 141 -8.56 -4.03 -9.86
CA ARG A 141 -7.72 -2.84 -9.76
C ARG A 141 -8.26 -1.74 -10.66
N MET A 142 -8.03 -0.50 -10.24
CA MET A 142 -8.31 0.70 -11.02
C MET A 142 -7.08 1.57 -11.01
N TYR A 143 -6.84 2.30 -12.09
CA TYR A 143 -5.75 3.26 -12.20
C TYR A 143 -6.11 4.34 -13.20
N GLN A 144 -5.88 5.60 -12.84
CA GLN A 144 -5.97 6.72 -13.77
C GLN A 144 -4.55 7.09 -14.19
N ALA A 145 -4.30 7.03 -15.49
CA ALA A 145 -3.03 7.46 -16.06
C ALA A 145 -2.94 8.99 -16.09
N THR A 146 -1.72 9.53 -16.18
CA THR A 146 -1.46 10.98 -16.18
C THR A 146 -2.15 11.72 -17.33
N ASN A 147 -2.38 11.03 -18.45
CA ASN A 147 -3.12 11.55 -19.60
C ASN A 147 -4.65 11.57 -19.40
N GLY A 148 -5.16 11.12 -18.24
CA GLY A 148 -6.57 11.06 -17.89
C GLY A 148 -7.28 9.74 -18.24
N ASP A 149 -6.59 8.81 -18.91
CA ASP A 149 -7.17 7.50 -19.22
C ASP A 149 -7.45 6.71 -17.94
N ILE A 150 -8.53 5.93 -17.93
CA ILE A 150 -8.85 5.05 -16.81
C ILE A 150 -8.63 3.60 -17.24
N TRP A 151 -7.80 2.88 -16.49
CA TRP A 151 -7.54 1.46 -16.67
C TRP A 151 -8.19 0.64 -15.57
N LEU A 152 -8.96 -0.38 -15.94
CA LEU A 152 -9.63 -1.29 -15.02
C LEU A 152 -9.17 -2.72 -15.29
N GLY A 153 -8.66 -3.37 -14.25
CA GLY A 153 -8.50 -4.82 -14.21
C GLY A 153 -9.85 -5.45 -13.86
N VAL A 154 -10.39 -6.25 -14.78
CA VAL A 154 -11.69 -6.89 -14.60
C VAL A 154 -11.50 -8.41 -14.60
N SER A 155 -12.03 -9.08 -13.58
CA SER A 155 -12.29 -10.52 -13.68
C SER A 155 -13.74 -10.69 -14.14
N ALA A 156 -13.94 -11.25 -15.33
CA ALA A 156 -15.27 -11.53 -15.85
C ALA A 156 -15.54 -13.02 -15.74
N VAL A 157 -16.67 -13.36 -15.12
CA VAL A 157 -17.23 -14.69 -15.27
C VAL A 157 -18.03 -14.71 -16.56
N THR A 158 -17.63 -15.60 -17.48
CA THR A 158 -18.37 -15.80 -18.72
C THR A 158 -19.83 -16.16 -18.41
N PRO A 159 -20.82 -15.54 -19.10
CA PRO A 159 -22.20 -15.99 -19.02
C PRO A 159 -22.30 -17.50 -19.26
N GLY A 160 -22.92 -18.25 -18.34
CA GLY A 160 -23.01 -19.72 -18.40
C GLY A 160 -22.02 -20.49 -17.52
N ALA A 161 -21.03 -19.83 -16.91
CA ALA A 161 -20.11 -20.47 -15.95
C ALA A 161 -20.75 -20.80 -14.58
N GLU A 162 -22.02 -20.42 -14.36
CA GLU A 162 -22.84 -20.86 -13.22
C GLU A 162 -23.05 -22.39 -13.20
N ARG A 163 -22.77 -23.07 -14.32
CA ARG A 163 -22.98 -24.51 -14.48
C ARG A 163 -21.73 -25.20 -15.05
N GLY A 164 -20.68 -25.33 -14.24
CA GLY A 164 -19.72 -26.43 -14.39
C GLY A 164 -18.52 -26.24 -15.32
N GLY A 165 -17.74 -25.17 -15.16
CA GLY A 165 -16.42 -25.05 -15.80
C GLY A 165 -15.62 -23.82 -15.33
N LEU A 166 -14.73 -24.03 -14.36
CA LEU A 166 -13.92 -23.02 -13.67
C LEU A 166 -12.77 -22.46 -14.53
N PHE A 167 -13.01 -21.42 -15.34
CA PHE A 167 -11.97 -20.46 -15.71
C PHE A 167 -12.62 -19.07 -15.87
N ALA A 168 -12.57 -18.23 -14.83
CA ALA A 168 -12.94 -16.83 -14.96
C ALA A 168 -11.97 -16.17 -15.95
N LYS A 169 -12.45 -15.64 -17.08
CA LYS A 169 -11.61 -14.95 -18.06
C LYS A 169 -11.47 -13.49 -17.62
N GLY A 170 -10.23 -13.04 -17.41
CA GLY A 170 -9.94 -11.63 -17.16
C GLY A 170 -10.14 -10.78 -18.41
N ALA A 171 -10.33 -9.48 -18.20
CA ALA A 171 -10.26 -8.46 -19.24
C ALA A 171 -9.53 -7.23 -18.69
N LEU A 172 -8.88 -6.50 -19.60
CA LEU A 172 -8.42 -5.15 -19.32
C LEU A 172 -9.39 -4.19 -20.00
N VAL A 173 -9.86 -3.18 -19.26
CA VAL A 173 -10.76 -2.16 -19.78
C VAL A 173 -10.04 -0.83 -19.72
N ARG A 174 -10.16 -0.03 -20.78
CA ARG A 174 -9.62 1.34 -20.84
C ARG A 174 -10.72 2.31 -21.22
N TYR A 175 -10.83 3.40 -20.48
CA TYR A 175 -11.51 4.61 -20.92
C TYR A 175 -10.48 5.58 -21.48
N PHE A 176 -10.69 6.04 -22.71
CA PHE A 176 -9.86 7.05 -23.36
C PHE A 176 -10.71 7.78 -24.40
N ASP A 177 -10.48 9.06 -24.62
CA ASP A 177 -11.17 9.85 -25.67
C ASP A 177 -12.71 9.71 -25.64
N GLY A 178 -13.30 9.76 -24.45
CA GLY A 178 -14.75 9.66 -24.26
C GLY A 178 -15.35 8.26 -24.44
N GLN A 179 -14.55 7.24 -24.75
CA GLN A 179 -15.01 5.90 -25.10
C GLN A 179 -14.36 4.80 -24.25
N TRP A 180 -15.10 3.71 -24.07
CA TRP A 180 -14.64 2.51 -23.38
C TRP A 180 -14.20 1.45 -24.38
N LYS A 181 -13.04 0.85 -24.15
CA LYS A 181 -12.52 -0.28 -24.92
C LYS A 181 -12.19 -1.43 -24.00
N VAL A 182 -12.61 -2.63 -24.40
CA VAL A 182 -12.33 -3.86 -23.68
C VAL A 182 -11.32 -4.68 -24.47
N TYR A 183 -10.26 -5.11 -23.79
CA TYR A 183 -9.21 -5.95 -24.35
C TYR A 183 -9.33 -7.35 -23.74
N LYS A 184 -9.47 -8.38 -24.60
CA LYS A 184 -9.65 -9.79 -24.21
C LYS A 184 -8.78 -10.71 -25.05
N GLY A 185 -8.43 -11.88 -24.50
CA GLY A 185 -7.77 -12.95 -25.28
C GLY A 185 -6.51 -12.48 -26.01
N ASN A 186 -6.55 -12.53 -27.36
CA ASN A 186 -5.42 -12.17 -28.23
C ASN A 186 -5.16 -10.66 -28.34
N ASP A 187 -6.03 -9.79 -27.80
CA ASP A 187 -5.80 -8.34 -27.81
C ASP A 187 -4.61 -7.92 -26.95
N VAL A 188 -4.29 -8.74 -25.94
CA VAL A 188 -3.15 -8.56 -25.05
C VAL A 188 -2.13 -9.67 -25.28
N PRO A 189 -0.82 -9.43 -25.11
CA PRO A 189 0.23 -10.39 -25.43
C PRO A 189 0.29 -11.61 -24.47
N CYS A 190 -0.70 -11.73 -23.60
CA CYS A 190 -0.73 -12.59 -22.44
C CYS A 190 -1.92 -13.52 -22.56
N VAL A 191 -1.62 -14.76 -22.95
CA VAL A 191 -2.60 -15.79 -23.35
C VAL A 191 -3.50 -16.24 -22.19
N ASP A 192 -3.07 -15.99 -20.94
CA ASP A 192 -3.77 -16.33 -19.70
C ASP A 192 -3.73 -15.16 -18.70
N CYS A 193 -3.98 -13.93 -19.15
CA CYS A 193 -4.01 -12.74 -18.27
C CYS A 193 -5.21 -12.69 -17.31
N HIS A 194 -5.41 -13.80 -16.60
CA HIS A 194 -6.14 -13.85 -15.36
C HIS A 194 -5.49 -12.81 -14.43
N PHE A 195 -6.25 -11.75 -14.16
CA PHE A 195 -5.99 -10.77 -13.11
C PHE A 195 -4.77 -9.85 -13.34
N VAL A 196 -5.03 -8.63 -13.83
CA VAL A 196 -4.10 -7.52 -13.59
C VAL A 196 -4.12 -7.22 -12.08
N LYS A 197 -2.96 -7.37 -11.42
CA LYS A 197 -2.73 -7.16 -9.99
C LYS A 197 -2.18 -5.77 -9.68
N GLY A 198 -1.68 -5.07 -10.69
CA GLY A 198 -1.22 -3.71 -10.54
C GLY A 198 -0.88 -3.04 -11.87
N PHE A 199 -0.77 -1.72 -11.79
CA PHE A 199 -0.36 -0.84 -12.86
C PHE A 199 0.91 -0.08 -12.44
N TYR A 200 1.64 0.42 -13.42
CA TYR A 200 2.72 1.40 -13.26
C TYR A 200 2.81 2.22 -14.53
N GLU A 201 2.85 3.54 -14.40
CA GLU A 201 3.11 4.46 -15.50
C GLU A 201 4.52 5.02 -15.34
N ASP A 202 5.32 4.97 -16.41
CA ASP A 202 6.59 5.70 -16.42
C ASP A 202 6.39 7.16 -16.83
N ASP A 203 7.43 7.97 -16.65
CA ASP A 203 7.37 9.41 -16.92
C ASP A 203 7.14 9.77 -18.40
N ASN A 204 7.22 8.80 -19.32
CA ASN A 204 6.91 8.98 -20.74
C ASN A 204 5.46 8.54 -21.09
N GLY A 205 4.64 8.17 -20.09
CA GLY A 205 3.28 7.69 -20.28
C GLY A 205 3.20 6.21 -20.70
N LYS A 206 4.31 5.47 -20.59
CA LYS A 206 4.32 4.02 -20.88
C LYS A 206 3.64 3.29 -19.74
N MET A 207 2.55 2.61 -20.08
CA MET A 207 1.73 1.90 -19.10
C MET A 207 2.15 0.45 -18.97
N PHE A 208 2.66 0.06 -17.82
CA PHE A 208 2.98 -1.33 -17.46
C PHE A 208 1.83 -1.98 -16.68
N PHE A 209 1.59 -3.24 -17.02
CA PHE A 209 0.55 -4.07 -16.42
C PHE A 209 1.19 -5.32 -15.82
N PHE A 210 0.94 -5.54 -14.54
CA PHE A 210 1.46 -6.68 -13.79
C PHE A 210 0.36 -7.72 -13.62
N ALA A 211 0.49 -8.88 -14.25
CA ALA A 211 -0.48 -9.97 -14.20
C ALA A 211 0.14 -11.27 -13.65
N ASP A 212 -0.68 -12.25 -13.27
CA ASP A 212 -0.25 -13.51 -12.62
C ASP A 212 0.73 -14.35 -13.47
N PHE A 213 0.89 -14.03 -14.76
CA PHE A 213 1.75 -14.77 -15.69
C PHE A 213 2.67 -13.87 -16.53
N GLY A 214 2.94 -12.65 -16.06
CA GLY A 214 3.99 -11.80 -16.60
C GLY A 214 3.67 -10.31 -16.62
N VAL A 215 4.58 -9.57 -17.25
CA VAL A 215 4.48 -8.13 -17.47
C VAL A 215 4.30 -7.87 -18.96
N PHE A 216 3.36 -6.99 -19.26
CA PHE A 216 3.19 -6.41 -20.58
C PHE A 216 3.04 -4.90 -20.42
N TYR A 217 3.24 -4.16 -21.50
CA TYR A 217 3.08 -2.71 -21.48
C TYR A 217 2.31 -2.22 -22.69
N PHE A 218 1.75 -1.03 -22.56
CA PHE A 218 1.04 -0.30 -23.59
C PHE A 218 1.79 0.98 -23.91
N GLU A 219 2.12 1.15 -25.19
CA GLU A 219 2.88 2.29 -25.71
C GLU A 219 2.44 2.55 -27.15
N ASN A 220 2.27 3.81 -27.54
CA ASN A 220 1.92 4.20 -28.91
C ASN A 220 0.70 3.45 -29.50
N GLY A 221 -0.31 3.16 -28.68
CA GLY A 221 -1.52 2.49 -29.14
C GLY A 221 -1.48 0.95 -29.16
N LEU A 222 -0.34 0.35 -28.82
CA LEU A 222 -0.08 -1.08 -28.98
C LEU A 222 0.35 -1.73 -27.66
N PHE A 223 0.02 -3.02 -27.51
CA PHE A 223 0.55 -3.81 -26.41
C PHE A 223 1.80 -4.59 -26.81
N HIS A 224 2.72 -4.68 -25.87
CA HIS A 224 4.00 -5.33 -26.02
C HIS A 224 4.26 -6.30 -24.88
N SER A 225 4.86 -7.45 -25.20
CA SER A 225 5.20 -8.46 -24.19
C SER A 225 6.63 -8.26 -23.74
N VAL A 226 6.84 -7.99 -22.45
CA VAL A 226 8.21 -7.86 -21.92
C VAL A 226 8.99 -9.17 -22.13
N LYS A 227 8.34 -10.32 -21.97
CA LYS A 227 8.97 -11.63 -22.15
C LYS A 227 9.46 -11.89 -23.59
N LYS A 228 8.73 -11.43 -24.61
CA LYS A 228 9.15 -11.62 -26.01
C LYS A 228 10.25 -10.65 -26.40
N ASP A 229 10.17 -9.43 -25.88
CA ASP A 229 11.09 -8.35 -26.23
C ASP A 229 12.39 -8.40 -25.43
N ASN A 230 12.47 -9.24 -24.39
CA ASN A 230 13.65 -9.34 -23.54
C ASN A 230 13.97 -10.77 -23.09
N GLU A 231 15.10 -11.30 -23.57
CA GLU A 231 15.53 -12.65 -23.23
C GLU A 231 16.08 -12.81 -21.80
N GLU A 232 16.52 -11.73 -21.15
CA GLU A 232 17.01 -11.75 -19.77
C GLU A 232 15.84 -11.79 -18.77
N PHE A 233 14.73 -11.11 -19.09
CA PHE A 233 13.54 -11.03 -18.27
C PHE A 233 12.57 -12.19 -18.54
N LYS A 234 12.89 -13.34 -17.95
CA LYS A 234 12.08 -14.57 -18.04
C LYS A 234 11.44 -14.89 -16.69
N PHE A 235 10.18 -14.49 -16.52
CA PHE A 235 9.31 -15.03 -15.49
C PHE A 235 8.73 -16.38 -15.93
N SER A 236 8.75 -17.33 -14.99
CA SER A 236 8.15 -18.65 -15.12
C SER A 236 6.70 -18.61 -14.67
N ARG A 237 5.93 -19.63 -15.04
CA ARG A 237 4.55 -19.79 -14.57
C ARG A 237 4.57 -19.91 -13.04
N GLY A 238 3.89 -18.99 -12.35
CA GLY A 238 3.88 -18.90 -10.88
C GLY A 238 4.79 -17.82 -10.29
N ASP A 239 5.61 -17.14 -11.10
CA ASP A 239 6.31 -15.93 -10.65
C ASP A 239 5.33 -14.76 -10.65
N TYR A 240 5.03 -14.22 -9.46
CA TYR A 240 4.22 -13.02 -9.29
C TYR A 240 5.07 -11.90 -8.72
N ILE A 241 4.78 -10.67 -9.15
CA ILE A 241 5.48 -9.47 -8.71
C ILE A 241 5.00 -9.12 -7.31
N THR A 242 5.92 -9.14 -6.35
CA THR A 242 5.62 -8.86 -4.93
C THR A 242 5.95 -7.43 -4.54
N SER A 243 6.86 -6.79 -5.27
CA SER A 243 7.28 -5.41 -5.00
C SER A 243 7.63 -4.68 -6.29
N ARG A 244 7.39 -3.38 -6.26
CA ARG A 244 7.59 -2.44 -7.36
C ARG A 244 8.17 -1.17 -6.77
N PHE A 245 9.19 -0.61 -7.40
CA PHE A 245 9.85 0.60 -6.92
C PHE A 245 10.39 1.40 -8.10
N LYS A 246 10.21 2.72 -8.06
CA LYS A 246 10.80 3.66 -9.01
C LYS A 246 11.92 4.39 -8.29
N ASP A 247 13.13 4.33 -8.82
CA ASP A 247 14.26 5.10 -8.28
C ASP A 247 14.27 6.55 -8.82
N SER A 248 15.16 7.38 -8.29
CA SER A 248 15.32 8.79 -8.65
C SER A 248 15.80 9.01 -10.09
N GLN A 249 16.34 7.97 -10.72
CA GLN A 249 16.72 7.95 -12.14
C GLN A 249 15.58 7.40 -13.01
N ASN A 250 14.39 7.23 -12.43
CA ASN A 250 13.17 6.67 -13.02
C ASN A 250 13.24 5.20 -13.43
N ASN A 251 14.30 4.47 -13.06
CA ASN A 251 14.35 3.04 -13.33
C ASN A 251 13.27 2.31 -12.52
N LEU A 252 12.62 1.34 -13.15
CA LEU A 252 11.63 0.50 -12.52
C LEU A 252 12.28 -0.79 -12.00
N TRP A 253 12.14 -1.02 -10.71
CA TRP A 253 12.59 -2.23 -10.01
C TRP A 253 11.40 -3.12 -9.69
N LEU A 254 11.50 -4.39 -10.06
CA LEU A 254 10.50 -5.42 -9.81
C LEU A 254 11.10 -6.56 -9.00
N GLY A 255 10.40 -6.97 -7.95
CA GLY A 255 10.79 -8.12 -7.13
C GLY A 255 9.85 -9.31 -7.29
N THR A 256 10.42 -10.51 -7.36
CA THR A 256 9.72 -11.80 -7.26
C THR A 256 10.47 -12.74 -6.31
N PRO A 257 9.91 -13.92 -5.96
CA PRO A 257 10.68 -14.93 -5.27
C PRO A 257 11.94 -15.32 -6.07
N GLY A 258 13.12 -15.13 -5.50
CA GLY A 258 14.38 -15.55 -6.13
C GLY A 258 14.95 -14.67 -7.24
N ARG A 259 14.24 -13.61 -7.65
CA ARG A 259 14.66 -12.77 -8.79
C ARG A 259 14.29 -11.32 -8.60
N ILE A 260 15.13 -10.46 -9.16
CA ILE A 260 14.91 -9.01 -9.27
C ILE A 260 15.04 -8.62 -10.73
N ALA A 261 14.29 -7.63 -11.16
CA ALA A 261 14.49 -7.02 -12.46
C ALA A 261 14.54 -5.51 -12.36
N LYS A 262 15.39 -4.91 -13.19
CA LYS A 262 15.51 -3.47 -13.38
C LYS A 262 15.17 -3.13 -14.82
N TYR A 263 14.37 -2.10 -15.04
CA TYR A 263 14.11 -1.51 -16.35
C TYR A 263 14.59 -0.07 -16.37
N ASP A 264 15.50 0.25 -17.29
CA ASP A 264 16.13 1.58 -17.41
C ASP A 264 15.51 2.45 -18.52
N HIS A 265 14.23 2.23 -18.81
CA HIS A 265 13.48 2.76 -19.95
C HIS A 265 13.87 2.20 -21.32
N LYS A 266 15.01 1.50 -21.45
CA LYS A 266 15.47 0.94 -22.73
C LYS A 266 15.53 -0.58 -22.70
N THR A 267 16.08 -1.14 -21.64
CA THR A 267 16.41 -2.56 -21.51
C THR A 267 16.00 -3.08 -20.14
N TRP A 268 15.74 -4.38 -20.07
CA TRP A 268 15.59 -5.07 -18.80
C TRP A 268 16.86 -5.80 -18.43
N ARG A 269 17.24 -5.68 -17.17
CA ARG A 269 18.27 -6.45 -16.51
C ARG A 269 17.64 -7.33 -15.45
N SER A 270 17.98 -8.61 -15.43
CA SER A 270 17.48 -9.55 -14.40
C SER A 270 18.60 -10.04 -13.50
N PHE A 271 18.33 -10.11 -12.20
CA PHE A 271 19.25 -10.59 -11.18
C PHE A 271 18.67 -11.83 -10.50
N ASN A 272 19.51 -12.85 -10.33
CA ASN A 272 19.24 -14.12 -9.67
C ASN A 272 20.57 -14.72 -9.17
N ARG A 273 20.51 -15.90 -8.55
CA ARG A 273 21.69 -16.60 -7.98
C ARG A 273 22.87 -16.77 -8.95
N LYS A 274 22.63 -16.81 -10.26
CA LYS A 274 23.66 -16.99 -11.28
C LYS A 274 24.27 -15.68 -11.77
N ASN A 275 23.63 -14.54 -11.53
CA ASN A 275 24.00 -13.25 -12.12
C ASN A 275 23.79 -12.08 -11.13
N GLY A 276 24.47 -12.16 -9.99
CA GLY A 276 24.64 -11.01 -9.11
C GLY A 276 23.61 -10.84 -8.01
N LEU A 277 22.68 -11.78 -7.81
CA LEU A 277 21.84 -11.79 -6.59
C LEU A 277 22.28 -12.91 -5.64
N PRO A 278 22.76 -12.60 -4.42
CA PRO A 278 23.06 -13.63 -3.44
C PRO A 278 21.80 -14.41 -3.07
N SER A 279 21.97 -15.65 -2.59
CA SER A 279 20.88 -16.55 -2.18
C SER A 279 19.75 -15.83 -1.43
N MET A 280 18.63 -15.61 -2.11
CA MET A 280 17.41 -14.98 -1.60
C MET A 280 16.21 -15.72 -2.16
N ASP A 281 15.75 -16.75 -1.47
CA ASP A 281 14.65 -17.60 -1.96
C ASP A 281 13.26 -17.06 -1.60
N SER A 282 13.20 -15.99 -0.79
CA SER A 282 11.98 -15.28 -0.47
C SER A 282 11.79 -14.08 -1.40
N PRO A 283 10.54 -13.69 -1.72
CA PRO A 283 10.30 -12.40 -2.36
C PRO A 283 10.81 -11.26 -1.47
N PRO A 284 11.29 -10.16 -2.07
CA PRO A 284 11.57 -8.95 -1.32
C PRO A 284 10.27 -8.34 -0.79
N TYR A 285 10.35 -7.76 0.41
CA TYR A 285 9.28 -6.93 0.96
C TYR A 285 9.17 -5.61 0.20
N GLY A 286 10.30 -5.06 -0.23
CA GLY A 286 10.36 -3.84 -1.02
C GLY A 286 11.78 -3.34 -1.21
N PHE A 287 11.85 -2.21 -1.89
CA PHE A 287 13.09 -1.47 -2.16
C PHE A 287 12.99 -0.08 -1.56
N VAL A 288 14.15 0.53 -1.33
CA VAL A 288 14.31 1.93 -0.96
C VAL A 288 15.54 2.50 -1.65
N GLU A 289 15.56 3.81 -1.85
CA GLU A 289 16.74 4.54 -2.29
C GLU A 289 17.17 5.49 -1.18
N THR A 290 18.45 5.41 -0.81
CA THR A 290 19.05 6.32 0.18
C THR A 290 19.45 7.65 -0.50
N PRO A 291 19.65 8.73 0.27
CA PRO A 291 20.00 10.05 -0.30
C PRO A 291 21.29 10.08 -1.13
N ASP A 292 22.21 9.14 -0.91
CA ASP A 292 23.43 8.95 -1.70
C ASP A 292 23.21 8.11 -2.98
N GLY A 293 21.94 7.82 -3.33
CA GLY A 293 21.55 7.13 -4.55
C GLY A 293 21.72 5.60 -4.51
N LYS A 294 21.98 5.00 -3.33
CA LYS A 294 22.07 3.53 -3.23
C LYS A 294 20.69 2.92 -3.20
N ILE A 295 20.48 1.93 -4.06
CA ILE A 295 19.27 1.12 -4.02
C ILE A 295 19.48 -0.01 -3.03
N MET A 296 18.54 -0.16 -2.11
CA MET A 296 18.53 -1.21 -1.11
C MET A 296 17.24 -2.00 -1.19
N MET A 297 17.30 -3.26 -0.78
CA MET A 297 16.20 -4.18 -0.81
C MET A 297 16.13 -4.96 0.49
N THR A 298 14.92 -5.08 1.04
CA THR A 298 14.67 -5.90 2.21
C THR A 298 13.96 -7.18 1.82
N ALA A 299 14.39 -8.29 2.42
CA ALA A 299 13.75 -9.58 2.30
C ALA A 299 13.74 -10.29 3.66
N VAL A 300 12.96 -11.37 3.78
CA VAL A 300 12.85 -12.18 5.01
C VAL A 300 14.23 -12.52 5.57
N ASN A 301 15.17 -12.86 4.68
CA ASN A 301 16.50 -13.33 5.02
C ASN A 301 17.59 -12.24 5.03
N GLY A 302 17.23 -10.95 4.96
CA GLY A 302 18.17 -9.87 5.21
C GLY A 302 17.96 -8.60 4.41
N LEU A 303 18.92 -7.70 4.55
CA LEU A 303 19.04 -6.47 3.79
C LEU A 303 20.09 -6.66 2.68
N TYR A 304 19.83 -6.07 1.52
CA TYR A 304 20.67 -6.16 0.34
C TYR A 304 20.90 -4.76 -0.23
N THR A 305 22.10 -4.51 -0.73
CA THR A 305 22.50 -3.22 -1.33
C THR A 305 22.92 -3.48 -2.78
N TYR A 306 22.43 -2.67 -3.71
CA TYR A 306 22.87 -2.67 -5.09
C TYR A 306 24.17 -1.87 -5.22
N ASP A 307 25.19 -2.44 -5.86
CA ASP A 307 26.53 -1.83 -5.93
C ASP A 307 26.74 -0.92 -7.15
N ASN A 308 25.70 -0.70 -7.96
CA ASN A 308 25.75 0.03 -9.22
C ASN A 308 26.63 -0.60 -10.32
N GLU A 309 27.23 -1.77 -10.08
CA GLU A 309 27.99 -2.58 -11.02
C GLU A 309 27.25 -3.89 -11.35
N ASP A 310 25.91 -3.84 -11.37
CA ASP A 310 25.03 -4.96 -11.64
C ASP A 310 25.12 -6.11 -10.60
N GLN A 311 25.54 -5.86 -9.36
CA GLN A 311 25.47 -6.85 -8.28
C GLN A 311 24.69 -6.37 -7.07
N TRP A 312 24.16 -7.35 -6.35
CA TRP A 312 23.56 -7.19 -5.04
C TRP A 312 24.51 -7.77 -3.98
N ILE A 313 24.72 -6.99 -2.93
CA ILE A 313 25.54 -7.36 -1.79
C ILE A 313 24.62 -7.62 -0.61
N LYS A 314 24.76 -8.79 0.01
CA LYS A 314 24.01 -9.10 1.23
C LYS A 314 24.68 -8.44 2.43
N GLU A 315 23.93 -7.59 3.11
CA GLU A 315 24.38 -6.90 4.32
C GLU A 315 24.44 -7.84 5.53
N LYS A 316 25.10 -7.39 6.61
CA LYS A 316 25.22 -8.17 7.86
C LYS A 316 23.89 -8.41 8.57
N ILE A 317 22.83 -7.69 8.19
CA ILE A 317 21.49 -7.79 8.78
C ILE A 317 20.78 -9.02 8.21
N LYS A 318 20.54 -10.02 9.06
CA LYS A 318 20.10 -11.36 8.62
C LYS A 318 18.60 -11.60 8.58
N LEU A 319 17.80 -10.86 9.34
CA LEU A 319 16.35 -11.08 9.42
C LEU A 319 15.64 -9.73 9.49
N VAL A 320 14.84 -9.45 8.46
CA VAL A 320 14.03 -8.24 8.36
C VAL A 320 12.55 -8.65 8.39
N PHE A 321 11.70 -7.80 8.96
CA PHE A 321 10.28 -8.08 9.16
C PHE A 321 9.38 -7.51 8.06
N SER A 322 9.78 -6.40 7.44
CA SER A 322 9.00 -5.68 6.43
C SER A 322 9.92 -4.77 5.59
N ASN A 323 9.33 -3.89 4.76
CA ASN A 323 10.12 -2.96 3.96
C ASN A 323 10.83 -1.93 4.84
N SER A 324 12.06 -1.56 4.48
CA SER A 324 12.74 -0.41 5.07
C SER A 324 12.05 0.89 4.64
N TYR A 325 12.36 1.98 5.35
CA TYR A 325 11.85 3.31 5.06
C TYR A 325 12.98 4.35 5.10
N VAL A 326 12.99 5.28 4.15
CA VAL A 326 13.90 6.44 4.17
C VAL A 326 13.04 7.67 4.47
N ASP A 327 13.35 8.35 5.58
CA ASP A 327 12.58 9.53 5.99
C ASP A 327 13.01 10.82 5.29
N MET A 328 12.27 11.91 5.49
CA MET A 328 12.55 13.22 4.89
C MET A 328 13.92 13.79 5.30
N LYS A 329 14.52 13.29 6.39
CA LYS A 329 15.87 13.67 6.83
C LYS A 329 16.95 12.79 6.20
N GLY A 330 16.55 11.85 5.33
CA GLY A 330 17.45 10.94 4.64
C GLY A 330 17.96 9.78 5.50
N ARG A 331 17.32 9.51 6.64
CA ARG A 331 17.72 8.43 7.54
C ARG A 331 17.02 7.14 7.14
N LEU A 332 17.75 6.05 7.18
CA LEU A 332 17.24 4.73 6.81
C LEU A 332 16.78 3.95 8.05
N TRP A 333 15.50 3.58 8.06
CA TRP A 333 14.85 2.77 9.08
C TRP A 333 14.73 1.33 8.59
N ILE A 334 15.40 0.41 9.29
CA ILE A 334 15.44 -1.01 8.94
C ILE A 334 14.70 -1.81 10.03
N PRO A 335 13.52 -2.36 9.72
CA PRO A 335 12.71 -3.12 10.67
C PRO A 335 13.24 -4.55 10.83
N ALA A 336 14.40 -4.71 11.48
CA ALA A 336 14.92 -6.04 11.77
C ALA A 336 13.95 -6.84 12.65
N LEU A 337 13.97 -8.18 12.54
CA LEU A 337 13.00 -9.04 13.24
C LEU A 337 12.99 -8.83 14.77
N LYS A 338 14.14 -8.52 15.35
CA LYS A 338 14.36 -8.40 16.81
C LYS A 338 14.74 -6.98 17.28
N ALA A 339 14.78 -5.99 16.39
CA ALA A 339 15.08 -4.61 16.74
C ALA A 339 14.71 -3.67 15.58
N MET A 340 14.54 -2.38 15.87
CA MET A 340 14.61 -1.33 14.86
C MET A 340 16.06 -0.89 14.71
N ILE A 341 16.53 -0.72 13.49
CA ILE A 341 17.86 -0.16 13.21
C ILE A 341 17.68 1.15 12.47
N LEU A 342 18.24 2.22 13.01
CA LEU A 342 18.35 3.52 12.36
C LEU A 342 19.77 3.67 11.82
N ARG A 343 19.89 3.94 10.52
CA ARG A 343 21.17 4.22 9.85
C ARG A 343 21.21 5.67 9.36
N GLU A 344 22.24 6.38 9.79
CA GLU A 344 22.52 7.78 9.46
C GLU A 344 23.95 7.87 8.91
N GLY A 345 24.10 7.79 7.59
CA GLY A 345 25.40 7.59 6.96
C GLY A 345 26.05 6.27 7.45
N GLU A 346 27.25 6.36 8.01
CA GLU A 346 27.98 5.22 8.57
C GLU A 346 27.54 4.84 10.00
N LYS A 347 26.75 5.68 10.66
CA LYS A 347 26.31 5.44 12.04
C LYS A 347 25.07 4.57 12.05
N GLU A 348 25.10 3.49 12.84
CA GLU A 348 23.95 2.64 13.11
C GLU A 348 23.55 2.69 14.59
N THR A 349 22.26 2.90 14.85
CA THR A 349 21.65 2.86 16.19
C THR A 349 20.62 1.74 16.23
N THR A 350 20.68 0.88 17.25
CA THR A 350 19.78 -0.27 17.39
C THR A 350 18.84 -0.09 18.59
N PHE A 351 17.53 -0.15 18.35
CA PHE A 351 16.49 -0.10 19.37
C PHE A 351 15.87 -1.49 19.56
N LYS A 352 16.23 -2.17 20.65
CA LYS A 352 15.85 -3.58 20.89
C LYS A 352 14.39 -3.77 21.29
N ASP A 353 13.75 -2.75 21.83
CA ASP A 353 12.36 -2.82 22.31
C ASP A 353 11.34 -2.62 21.18
N ILE A 354 11.75 -1.89 20.13
CA ILE A 354 10.97 -1.63 18.93
C ILE A 354 11.16 -2.79 17.97
N THR A 355 10.11 -3.60 17.75
CA THR A 355 10.22 -4.89 17.06
C THR A 355 8.98 -5.22 16.26
N LYS A 356 9.13 -6.09 15.25
CA LYS A 356 8.02 -6.58 14.41
C LYS A 356 7.23 -5.43 13.77
N ILE A 357 7.96 -4.43 13.29
CA ILE A 357 7.41 -3.27 12.60
C ILE A 357 7.06 -3.69 11.18
N TRP A 358 5.80 -3.54 10.80
CA TRP A 358 5.30 -3.99 9.50
C TRP A 358 5.11 -2.84 8.50
N SER A 359 5.03 -1.60 9.00
CA SER A 359 4.87 -0.40 8.18
C SER A 359 5.37 0.85 8.90
N PHE A 360 5.64 1.90 8.14
CA PHE A 360 6.07 3.20 8.62
C PHE A 360 5.21 4.30 8.01
N ILE A 361 5.04 5.40 8.74
CA ILE A 361 4.51 6.65 8.20
C ILE A 361 5.21 7.84 8.88
N GLU A 362 5.51 8.89 8.13
CA GLU A 362 6.15 10.10 8.66
C GLU A 362 5.11 11.21 8.78
N ASP A 363 4.96 11.75 9.99
CA ASP A 363 4.07 12.88 10.23
C ASP A 363 4.66 14.20 9.71
N LYS A 364 3.81 15.23 9.54
CA LYS A 364 4.23 16.53 9.00
C LYS A 364 5.23 17.28 9.88
N LYS A 365 5.44 16.85 11.13
CA LYS A 365 6.47 17.41 12.03
C LYS A 365 7.81 16.66 11.90
N GLY A 366 7.88 15.60 11.09
CA GLY A 366 9.07 14.75 10.91
C GLY A 366 9.23 13.67 11.97
N GLY A 367 8.12 13.32 12.65
CA GLY A 367 8.04 12.17 13.55
C GLY A 367 7.79 10.88 12.77
N ILE A 368 8.55 9.83 13.10
CA ILE A 368 8.46 8.54 12.40
C ILE A 368 7.60 7.59 13.20
N TRP A 369 6.46 7.21 12.65
CA TRP A 369 5.57 6.24 13.23
C TRP A 369 5.88 4.84 12.68
N ALA A 370 6.42 3.99 13.54
CA ALA A 370 6.66 2.58 13.30
C ALA A 370 5.49 1.75 13.81
N LEU A 371 4.71 1.15 12.90
CA LEU A 371 3.53 0.36 13.23
C LEU A 371 3.93 -1.09 13.51
N SER A 372 3.70 -1.57 14.73
CA SER A 372 3.99 -2.95 15.12
C SER A 372 2.84 -3.88 14.78
N ARG A 373 3.16 -5.14 14.48
CA ARG A 373 2.12 -6.15 14.16
C ARG A 373 1.16 -6.38 15.33
N ASN A 374 1.65 -6.34 16.57
CA ASN A 374 0.88 -6.68 17.78
C ASN A 374 1.29 -5.85 19.03
N LYS A 375 2.06 -4.77 18.89
CA LYS A 375 2.51 -3.92 20.01
C LYS A 375 2.07 -2.47 19.89
N GLY A 376 1.06 -2.19 19.07
CA GLY A 376 0.61 -0.82 18.82
C GLY A 376 1.56 -0.04 17.91
N ALA A 377 1.55 1.28 18.05
CA ALA A 377 2.34 2.22 17.27
C ALA A 377 3.48 2.78 18.11
N HIS A 378 4.64 2.98 17.51
CA HIS A 378 5.76 3.66 18.15
C HIS A 378 6.10 4.91 17.36
N ARG A 379 6.20 6.07 18.00
CA ARG A 379 6.58 7.31 17.34
C ARG A 379 7.99 7.71 17.78
N TYR A 380 8.86 7.94 16.81
CA TYR A 380 10.20 8.49 17.04
C TYR A 380 10.22 9.98 16.70
N TYR A 381 10.46 10.82 17.70
CA TYR A 381 10.55 12.26 17.53
C TYR A 381 11.63 12.84 18.44
N ASN A 382 12.44 13.77 17.92
CA ASN A 382 13.54 14.43 18.65
C ASN A 382 14.49 13.51 19.44
N GLY A 383 14.73 12.29 18.94
CA GLY A 383 15.67 11.36 19.57
C GLY A 383 15.03 10.30 20.46
N GLU A 384 13.73 10.44 20.75
CA GLU A 384 13.02 9.62 21.72
C GLU A 384 11.89 8.82 21.07
N TRP A 385 11.58 7.67 21.67
CA TRP A 385 10.46 6.82 21.28
C TRP A 385 9.32 6.97 22.28
N GLU A 386 8.13 7.19 21.76
CA GLU A 386 6.88 7.04 22.49
C GLU A 386 6.09 5.86 21.94
N THR A 387 5.36 5.14 22.80
CA THR A 387 4.58 3.96 22.41
C THR A 387 3.12 4.17 22.75
N PHE A 388 2.27 3.90 21.77
CA PHE A 388 0.82 3.96 21.89
C PHE A 388 0.25 2.57 21.63
N ASP A 389 -0.43 2.02 22.62
CA ASP A 389 -1.01 0.69 22.63
C ASP A 389 -2.37 0.71 23.34
N LYS A 390 -2.97 -0.46 23.52
CA LYS A 390 -4.30 -0.61 24.11
C LYS A 390 -4.41 -0.18 25.57
N ASP A 391 -3.28 -0.13 26.27
CA ASP A 391 -3.22 0.13 27.70
C ASP A 391 -3.01 1.63 27.97
N ASN A 392 -2.67 2.43 26.95
CA ASN A 392 -2.51 3.87 27.11
C ASN A 392 -3.34 4.74 26.14
N GLN A 393 -3.57 4.39 24.86
CA GLN A 393 -4.33 5.27 23.92
C GLN A 393 -5.18 4.54 22.87
N LEU A 394 -4.71 3.43 22.31
CA LEU A 394 -5.35 2.77 21.16
C LEU A 394 -6.49 1.82 21.57
N PRO A 395 -7.46 1.50 20.70
CA PRO A 395 -8.47 0.47 20.95
C PRO A 395 -7.89 -0.95 20.92
N SER A 396 -6.77 -1.14 20.22
CA SER A 396 -6.11 -2.44 20.05
C SER A 396 -4.65 -2.27 19.62
N ASN A 397 -3.83 -3.26 19.94
CA ASN A 397 -2.41 -3.31 19.55
C ASN A 397 -2.20 -3.79 18.10
N LYS A 398 -3.27 -4.27 17.44
CA LYS A 398 -3.21 -4.76 16.06
C LYS A 398 -3.67 -3.65 15.12
N ILE A 399 -2.70 -2.95 14.57
CA ILE A 399 -2.90 -1.84 13.64
C ILE A 399 -3.11 -2.39 12.24
N SER A 400 -4.18 -1.96 11.57
CA SER A 400 -4.48 -2.30 10.18
C SER A 400 -3.87 -1.29 9.22
N MET A 401 -3.88 0.00 9.58
CA MET A 401 -3.37 1.08 8.73
C MET A 401 -3.14 2.36 9.53
N ALA A 402 -2.32 3.25 9.01
CA ALA A 402 -2.26 4.64 9.47
C ALA A 402 -2.30 5.60 8.28
N TYR A 403 -2.75 6.83 8.51
CA TYR A 403 -2.89 7.88 7.51
C TYR A 403 -2.56 9.25 8.12
N ILE A 404 -1.82 10.08 7.38
CA ILE A 404 -1.58 11.48 7.76
C ILE A 404 -2.55 12.34 6.96
N ARG A 405 -3.44 13.04 7.66
CA ARG A 405 -4.36 13.98 7.03
C ARG A 405 -3.64 15.23 6.55
N GLU A 406 -4.27 15.96 5.64
CA GLU A 406 -3.80 17.26 5.16
C GLU A 406 -3.64 18.29 6.29
N ASN A 407 -4.46 18.22 7.33
CA ASN A 407 -4.31 19.08 8.52
C ASN A 407 -3.14 18.67 9.43
N GLY A 408 -2.44 17.58 9.13
CA GLY A 408 -1.31 17.06 9.91
C GLY A 408 -1.67 16.07 11.02
N SER A 409 -2.96 15.81 11.26
CA SER A 409 -3.40 14.79 12.22
C SER A 409 -3.05 13.39 11.74
N VAL A 410 -2.69 12.52 12.68
CA VAL A 410 -2.33 11.12 12.41
C VAL A 410 -3.50 10.24 12.80
N TRP A 411 -4.01 9.47 11.85
CA TRP A 411 -5.09 8.53 12.09
C TRP A 411 -4.56 7.10 12.04
N ILE A 412 -4.91 6.31 13.04
CA ILE A 412 -4.44 4.94 13.24
C ILE A 412 -5.66 4.04 13.35
N ALA A 413 -5.88 3.24 12.30
CA ALA A 413 -6.91 2.22 12.28
C ALA A 413 -6.37 0.93 12.93
N THR A 414 -7.17 0.38 13.83
CA THR A 414 -6.92 -0.90 14.50
C THR A 414 -8.05 -1.86 14.20
N ASN A 415 -7.85 -3.13 14.53
CA ASN A 415 -8.89 -4.13 14.39
C ASN A 415 -10.05 -4.02 15.43
N LYS A 416 -10.12 -2.93 16.20
CA LYS A 416 -11.20 -2.66 17.18
C LYS A 416 -11.66 -1.20 17.19
N GLY A 417 -11.36 -0.45 16.13
CA GLY A 417 -11.65 0.97 16.06
C GLY A 417 -10.47 1.80 15.54
N ILE A 418 -10.67 3.11 15.45
CA ILE A 418 -9.73 4.08 14.88
C ILE A 418 -9.48 5.21 15.87
N CYS A 419 -8.23 5.67 15.96
CA CYS A 419 -7.88 6.88 16.69
C CYS A 419 -7.28 7.93 15.79
N SER A 420 -7.43 9.18 16.21
CA SER A 420 -6.72 10.33 15.69
C SER A 420 -5.84 10.91 16.80
N CYS A 421 -4.66 11.39 16.41
CA CYS A 421 -3.75 12.15 17.24
C CYS A 421 -3.46 13.48 16.54
N GLU A 422 -3.75 14.58 17.24
CA GLU A 422 -3.38 15.93 16.86
C GLU A 422 -2.18 16.38 17.69
N PHE A 423 -1.20 16.97 17.03
CA PHE A 423 -0.03 17.54 17.69
C PHE A 423 -0.15 19.06 17.69
N ASP A 424 -0.15 19.68 18.86
CA ASP A 424 -0.06 21.15 19.04
C ASP A 424 1.20 21.74 18.38
#